data_AF-A0A0C2Z869-F1
#
_entry.id   AF-A0A0C2Z869-F1
#
_cell.length_a   1.000
_cell.length_b   1.000
_cell.length_c   1.000
_cell.angle_alpha   90.00
_cell.angle_beta   90.00
_cell.angle_gamma   90.00
#
_symmetry.space_group_name_H-M   'P 1'
#
loop_
_entity.id
_entity.type
_entity.pdbx_description
1 polymer ?
#
loop_
_entity_poly.entity_id
_entity_poly.type
_entity_poly.pdbx_seq_one_letter_code
_entity_poly.pdbx_strand_id
1 'polypeptide(L)'
;MATFGRLDKLKIYGYKSIKSLEIDFNAINILIGANGVGKSNFIGFFNFIRKLVEKELELYVAQMGGANKVLHFGRKITDRLNFSMFFIPNGYQATLVPTDDNGLIFKSEKGYFFGDMIGYSGGTKEYLT
;
A
#
# COMPACT_ATOMS: atom_id res chain seq x y z
N MET A 1 -14.71 8.83 19.44
CA MET A 1 -14.02 9.87 18.65
C MET A 1 -13.74 9.32 17.26
N ALA A 2 -14.15 10.03 16.21
CA ALA A 2 -13.87 9.62 14.84
C ALA A 2 -12.35 9.62 14.61
N THR A 3 -11.78 8.45 14.29
CA THR A 3 -10.33 8.24 14.17
C THR A 3 -9.86 8.55 12.75
N PHE A 4 -10.16 9.76 12.27
CA PHE A 4 -9.82 10.14 10.89
C PHE A 4 -8.31 10.04 10.65
N GLY A 5 -7.93 9.56 9.46
CA GLY A 5 -6.53 9.39 9.07
C GLY A 5 -5.84 8.14 9.62
N ARG A 6 -6.50 7.32 10.45
CA ARG A 6 -6.01 5.98 10.79
C ARG A 6 -6.16 5.07 9.57
N LEU A 7 -5.20 4.19 9.31
CA LEU A 7 -5.38 3.12 8.33
C LEU A 7 -6.52 2.19 8.80
N ASP A 8 -7.58 2.12 8.01
CA ASP A 8 -8.76 1.28 8.28
C ASP A 8 -8.71 -0.02 7.48
N LYS A 9 -8.18 0.04 6.25
CA LYS A 9 -8.13 -1.12 5.36
C LYS A 9 -6.91 -1.09 4.45
N LEU A 10 -6.32 -2.25 4.24
CA LEU A 10 -5.21 -2.47 3.29
C LEU A 10 -5.53 -3.64 2.39
N LYS A 11 -5.36 -3.45 1.09
CA LYS A 11 -5.30 -4.53 0.10
C LYS A 11 -3.94 -4.51 -0.56
N ILE A 12 -3.34 -5.69 -0.72
CA ILE A 12 -2.07 -5.89 -1.44
C ILE A 12 -2.26 -7.04 -2.42
N TYR A 13 -1.69 -6.88 -3.60
CA TYR A 13 -1.53 -7.94 -4.59
C TYR A 13 -0.10 -7.91 -5.14
N GLY A 14 0.54 -9.07 -5.17
CA GLY A 14 1.79 -9.24 -5.91
C GLY A 14 3.06 -8.72 -5.22
N TYR A 15 3.14 -8.76 -3.88
CA TYR A 15 4.31 -8.26 -3.12
C TYR A 15 5.08 -9.39 -2.41
N LYS A 16 6.33 -9.65 -2.80
CA LYS A 16 7.23 -10.64 -2.15
C LYS A 16 6.56 -11.99 -1.90
N SER A 17 6.39 -12.45 -0.65
CA SER A 17 5.66 -13.70 -0.36
C SER A 17 4.14 -13.56 -0.38
N ILE A 18 3.61 -12.34 -0.50
CA ILE A 18 2.19 -12.01 -0.45
C ILE A 18 1.63 -11.96 -1.86
N LYS A 19 0.93 -13.03 -2.27
CA LYS A 19 0.20 -13.05 -3.54
C LYS A 19 -0.99 -12.10 -3.50
N SER A 20 -1.82 -12.21 -2.46
CA SER A 20 -2.98 -11.36 -2.22
C SER A 20 -3.24 -11.28 -0.72
N LEU A 21 -3.61 -10.10 -0.24
CA LEU A 21 -3.95 -9.83 1.14
C LEU A 21 -5.02 -8.75 1.21
N GLU A 22 -6.01 -8.95 2.08
CA GLU A 22 -7.00 -7.95 2.45
C GLU A 22 -7.16 -7.98 3.96
N ILE A 23 -6.93 -6.85 4.63
CA ILE A 23 -7.00 -6.71 6.09
C ILE A 23 -7.75 -5.43 6.45
N ASP A 24 -8.66 -5.54 7.40
CA ASP A 24 -9.25 -4.41 8.12
C ASP A 24 -8.48 -4.21 9.45
N PHE A 25 -8.21 -2.96 9.82
CA PHE A 25 -7.39 -2.59 10.96
C PHE A 25 -8.23 -2.08 12.13
N ASN A 26 -7.85 -2.51 13.33
CA ASN A 26 -8.34 -1.98 14.59
C ASN A 26 -7.32 -1.01 15.21
N ALA A 27 -7.65 -0.44 16.37
CA ALA A 27 -6.72 0.40 17.13
C ALA A 27 -5.43 -0.35 17.53
N ILE A 28 -5.53 -1.65 17.78
CA ILE A 28 -4.41 -2.54 18.06
C ILE A 28 -4.57 -3.79 17.18
N ASN A 29 -3.50 -4.18 16.48
CA ASN A 29 -3.50 -5.36 15.61
C ASN A 29 -2.31 -6.25 16.00
N ILE A 30 -2.58 -7.52 16.27
CA ILE A 30 -1.56 -8.50 16.66
C ILE A 30 -1.34 -9.45 15.48
N LEU A 31 -0.12 -9.45 14.93
CA LEU A 31 0.24 -10.31 13.79
C LEU A 31 0.85 -11.62 14.29
N ILE A 32 0.10 -12.72 14.17
CA ILE A 32 0.50 -14.07 14.59
C ILE A 32 0.69 -15.02 13.40
N GLY A 33 1.50 -16.05 13.57
CA GLY A 33 1.70 -17.10 12.57
C GLY A 33 3.07 -17.77 12.67
N ALA A 34 3.27 -18.87 11.93
CA ALA A 34 4.53 -19.60 11.91
C ALA A 34 5.71 -18.78 11.33
N ASN A 35 6.94 -19.22 11.58
CA ASN A 35 8.11 -18.63 10.95
C ASN A 35 8.07 -18.82 9.43
N GLY A 36 8.48 -17.80 8.67
CA GLY A 36 8.49 -17.86 7.20
C GLY A 36 7.14 -17.63 6.51
N VAL A 37 6.02 -17.54 7.23
CA VAL A 37 4.67 -17.37 6.62
C VAL A 37 4.45 -16.02 5.92
N GLY A 38 5.39 -15.07 6.06
CA GLY A 38 5.33 -13.77 5.39
C GLY A 38 5.08 -12.57 6.30
N LYS A 39 5.08 -12.74 7.64
CA LYS A 39 4.91 -11.63 8.60
C LYS A 39 5.90 -10.48 8.36
N SER A 40 7.19 -10.79 8.18
CA SER A 40 8.21 -9.78 7.91
C SER A 40 8.04 -9.09 6.56
N ASN A 41 7.49 -9.79 5.55
CA ASN A 41 7.16 -9.17 4.27
C ASN A 41 5.97 -8.23 4.42
N PHE A 42 4.97 -8.59 5.22
CA PHE A 42 3.86 -7.69 5.53
C PHE A 42 4.32 -6.41 6.22
N ILE A 43 5.19 -6.49 7.23
CA ILE A 43 5.80 -5.30 7.85
C ILE A 43 6.68 -4.54 6.84
N GLY A 44 7.47 -5.26 6.04
CA GLY A 44 8.32 -4.68 5.00
C GLY A 44 7.55 -3.91 3.92
N PHE A 45 6.27 -4.23 3.71
CA PHE A 45 5.41 -3.46 2.81
C PHE A 45 5.22 -2.02 3.30
N PHE A 46 5.08 -1.78 4.60
CA PHE A 46 5.00 -0.41 5.12
C PHE A 46 6.30 0.38 4.92
N ASN A 47 7.46 -0.28 5.01
CA ASN A 47 8.73 0.34 4.64
C ASN A 47 8.79 0.68 3.15
N PHE A 48 8.25 -0.17 2.29
CA PHE A 48 8.11 0.13 0.86
C PHE A 48 7.22 1.36 0.64
N ILE A 49 6.07 1.46 1.32
CA ILE A 49 5.18 2.63 1.24
C ILE A 49 5.90 3.90 1.71
N ARG A 50 6.64 3.83 2.82
CA ARG A 50 7.45 4.97 3.29
C ARG A 50 8.39 5.46 2.20
N LYS A 51 9.12 4.55 1.55
CA LYS A 51 10.06 4.88 0.47
C LYS A 51 9.37 5.43 -0.77
N LEU A 52 8.17 4.94 -1.07
CA LEU A 52 7.31 5.50 -2.12
C LEU A 52 6.94 6.96 -1.82
N VAL A 53 6.52 7.26 -0.59
CA VAL A 53 6.16 8.62 -0.14
C VAL A 53 7.38 9.55 -0.13
N GLU A 54 8.55 9.03 0.24
CA GLU A 54 9.84 9.74 0.18
C GLU A 54 10.32 9.98 -1.27
N LYS A 55 9.57 9.52 -2.29
CA LYS A 55 9.94 9.57 -3.72
C LYS A 55 11.24 8.82 -4.04
N GLU A 56 11.54 7.79 -3.26
CA GLU A 56 12.74 6.96 -3.38
C GLU A 56 12.44 5.57 -3.98
N LEU A 57 11.39 5.45 -4.80
CA LEU A 57 10.97 4.17 -5.37
C LEU A 57 12.12 3.50 -6.16
N GLU A 58 12.75 4.23 -7.07
CA GLU A 58 13.81 3.70 -7.92
C GLU A 58 15.01 3.23 -7.09
N LEU A 59 15.48 4.08 -6.16
CA LEU A 59 16.57 3.75 -5.25
C LEU A 59 16.23 2.51 -4.40
N TYR A 60 15.04 2.46 -3.82
CA TYR A 60 14.59 1.32 -3.01
C TYR A 60 14.56 0.02 -3.82
N VAL A 61 14.00 0.08 -5.04
CA VAL A 61 13.91 -1.10 -5.92
C VAL A 61 15.30 -1.57 -6.32
N ALA A 62 16.20 -0.65 -6.67
CA ALA A 62 17.60 -0.97 -6.98
C ALA A 62 18.31 -1.64 -5.78
N GLN A 63 18.17 -1.09 -4.57
CA GLN A 63 18.74 -1.66 -3.34
C GLN A 63 18.20 -3.05 -3.01
N MET A 64 16.94 -3.35 -3.39
CA MET A 64 16.35 -4.67 -3.21
C MET A 64 16.82 -5.69 -4.26
N GLY A 65 17.59 -5.30 -5.28
CA GLY A 65 17.99 -6.16 -6.39
C GLY A 65 16.97 -6.17 -7.54
N GLY A 66 16.13 -5.14 -7.61
CA GLY A 66 15.17 -4.88 -8.68
C GLY A 66 13.78 -5.47 -8.50
N ALA A 67 12.92 -5.22 -9.48
CA ALA A 67 11.49 -5.52 -9.48
C ALA A 67 11.17 -6.99 -9.22
N ASN A 68 12.01 -7.92 -9.71
CA ASN A 68 11.83 -9.35 -9.44
C ASN A 68 11.85 -9.70 -7.95
N LYS A 69 12.57 -8.92 -7.13
CA LYS A 69 12.64 -9.13 -5.67
C LYS A 69 11.48 -8.48 -4.93
N VAL A 70 10.82 -7.51 -5.56
CA VAL A 70 9.64 -6.83 -5.00
C VAL A 70 8.35 -7.57 -5.37
N LEU A 71 8.24 -8.02 -6.62
CA LEU A 71 7.07 -8.73 -7.13
C LEU A 71 6.97 -10.15 -6.56
N HIS A 72 5.73 -10.61 -6.40
CA HIS A 72 5.48 -11.96 -5.88
C HIS A 72 6.03 -13.03 -6.80
N PHE A 73 7.04 -13.76 -6.33
CA PHE A 73 7.81 -14.73 -7.12
C PHE A 73 8.31 -14.19 -8.48
N GLY A 74 8.58 -12.88 -8.53
CA GLY A 74 9.14 -12.19 -9.69
C GLY A 74 8.18 -12.00 -10.87
N ARG A 75 8.66 -11.30 -11.90
CA ARG A 75 7.86 -10.84 -13.05
C ARG A 75 7.35 -11.96 -13.96
N LYS A 76 7.93 -13.16 -13.86
CA LYS A 76 7.45 -14.35 -14.57
C LYS A 76 6.13 -14.88 -14.00
N ILE A 77 5.87 -14.64 -12.72
CA ILE A 77 4.68 -15.13 -12.01
C ILE A 77 3.67 -14.00 -11.78
N THR A 78 4.16 -12.79 -11.52
CA THR A 78 3.32 -11.64 -11.15
C THR A 78 3.64 -10.45 -12.04
N ASP A 79 2.64 -9.96 -12.77
CA ASP A 79 2.74 -8.87 -13.74
C ASP A 79 2.81 -7.47 -13.10
N ARG A 80 2.31 -7.32 -11.88
CA ARG A 80 2.16 -6.03 -11.21
C ARG A 80 2.17 -6.14 -9.69
N LEU A 81 2.57 -5.06 -9.04
CA LEU A 81 2.25 -4.78 -7.65
C LEU A 81 1.04 -3.85 -7.63
N ASN A 82 -0.03 -4.25 -6.96
CA ASN A 82 -1.19 -3.39 -6.75
C ASN A 82 -1.50 -3.31 -5.26
N PHE A 83 -1.85 -2.12 -4.77
CA PHE A 83 -2.32 -1.96 -3.41
C PHE A 83 -3.30 -0.80 -3.28
N SER A 84 -4.14 -0.88 -2.26
CA SER A 84 -5.06 0.19 -1.86
C SER A 84 -5.06 0.33 -0.35
N MET A 85 -4.97 1.56 0.12
CA MET A 85 -4.99 1.95 1.52
C MET A 85 -6.18 2.87 1.74
N PHE A 86 -6.99 2.57 2.74
CA PHE A 86 -8.14 3.40 3.13
C PHE A 86 -7.87 3.94 4.54
N PHE A 87 -7.92 5.25 4.68
CA PHE A 87 -7.70 5.97 5.93
C PHE A 87 -8.66 7.16 5.96
N ILE A 88 -9.92 6.89 6.35
CA ILE A 88 -11.07 7.77 6.14
C ILE A 88 -10.78 9.17 6.73
N PRO A 89 -11.11 10.26 6.01
CA PRO A 89 -11.84 10.32 4.74
C PRO A 89 -11.00 10.10 3.49
N ASN A 90 -9.73 9.72 3.60
CA ASN A 90 -8.85 9.61 2.44
C ASN A 90 -8.62 8.15 2.03
N GLY A 91 -8.14 7.99 0.81
CA GLY A 91 -7.63 6.72 0.31
C GLY A 91 -6.53 6.92 -0.70
N TYR A 92 -5.72 5.89 -0.88
CA TYR A 92 -4.65 5.88 -1.87
C TYR A 92 -4.59 4.52 -2.55
N GLN A 93 -4.43 4.49 -3.86
CA GLN A 93 -4.25 3.28 -4.65
C GLN A 93 -3.18 3.48 -5.69
N ALA A 94 -2.31 2.49 -5.82
CA ALA A 94 -1.30 2.46 -6.86
C ALA A 94 -1.22 1.09 -7.53
N THR A 95 -0.86 1.11 -8.81
CA THR A 95 -0.45 -0.06 -9.57
C THR A 95 0.92 0.21 -10.16
N LEU A 96 1.89 -0.63 -9.82
CA LEU A 96 3.25 -0.58 -10.30
C LEU A 96 3.51 -1.79 -11.21
N VAL A 97 4.23 -1.57 -12.30
CA VAL A 97 4.60 -2.62 -13.26
C VAL A 97 6.12 -2.66 -13.43
N PRO A 98 6.71 -3.84 -13.67
CA PRO A 98 8.13 -3.98 -13.91
C PRO A 98 8.50 -3.36 -15.26
N THR A 99 9.70 -2.81 -15.32
CA THR A 99 10.37 -2.38 -16.55
C THR A 99 11.39 -3.43 -17.00
N ASP A 100 11.88 -3.29 -18.23
CA ASP A 100 12.87 -4.22 -18.79
C ASP A 100 14.21 -4.17 -18.06
N ASP A 101 14.60 -3.00 -17.57
CA ASP A 101 15.77 -2.74 -16.73
C ASP A 101 15.60 -3.15 -15.25
N ASN A 102 14.59 -3.98 -14.94
CA ASN A 102 14.33 -4.52 -13.60
C ASN A 102 13.97 -3.43 -12.57
N GLY A 103 13.45 -2.28 -13.00
CA GLY A 103 12.82 -1.26 -12.17
C GLY A 103 11.30 -1.47 -12.01
N LEU A 104 10.65 -0.62 -11.21
CA LEU A 104 9.19 -0.53 -11.09
C LEU A 104 8.73 0.89 -11.41
N ILE A 105 7.69 1.02 -12.22
CA ILE A 105 7.09 2.30 -12.58
C ILE A 105 5.59 2.31 -12.31
N PHE A 106 5.03 3.50 -12.10
CA PHE A 106 3.59 3.67 -11.94
C PHE A 106 2.86 3.44 -13.26
N LYS A 107 1.95 2.47 -13.26
CA LYS A 107 0.92 2.32 -14.29
C LYS A 107 -0.31 3.17 -13.97
N SER A 108 -0.65 3.31 -12.69
CA SER A 108 -1.75 4.14 -12.24
C SER A 108 -1.52 4.57 -10.79
N GLU A 109 -1.91 5.80 -10.47
CA GLU A 109 -1.90 6.34 -9.12
C GLU A 109 -3.19 7.14 -8.91
N LYS A 110 -3.85 6.93 -7.76
CA LYS A 110 -5.12 7.57 -7.43
C LYS A 110 -5.16 7.92 -5.94
N GLY A 111 -5.49 9.16 -5.64
CA GLY A 111 -5.95 9.59 -4.32
C GLY A 111 -7.47 9.64 -4.30
N TYR A 112 -8.06 9.33 -3.16
CA TYR A 112 -9.49 9.37 -2.92
C TYR A 112 -9.80 10.27 -1.73
N PHE A 113 -10.93 10.98 -1.82
CA PHE A 113 -11.54 11.70 -0.71
C PHE A 113 -13.02 11.31 -0.61
N PHE A 114 -13.34 10.53 0.41
CA PHE A 114 -14.66 9.98 0.73
C PHE A 114 -15.45 10.98 1.57
N GLY A 115 -15.82 12.11 0.95
CA GLY A 115 -16.54 13.19 1.62
C GLY A 115 -17.89 12.75 2.19
N ASP A 116 -18.61 11.90 1.47
CA ASP A 116 -19.88 11.30 1.89
C ASP A 116 -19.76 10.55 3.22
N MET A 117 -18.67 9.82 3.45
CA MET A 117 -18.42 9.07 4.68
C MET A 117 -18.25 9.95 5.92
N ILE A 118 -17.97 11.24 5.73
CA ILE A 118 -17.86 12.23 6.81
C ILE A 118 -18.98 13.27 6.78
N GLY A 119 -20.06 13.00 6.05
CA GLY A 119 -21.17 13.94 5.87
C GLY A 119 -20.72 15.26 5.24
N TYR A 120 -19.83 15.20 4.26
CA TYR A 120 -19.39 16.33 3.46
C TYR A 120 -19.97 16.20 2.05
N SER A 121 -20.79 17.17 1.65
CA SER A 121 -21.50 17.21 0.37
C SER A 121 -21.00 18.31 -0.57
N GLY A 122 -19.80 18.86 -0.31
CA GLY A 122 -19.24 20.01 -1.02
C GLY A 122 -19.34 21.32 -0.22
N GLY A 123 -18.68 22.38 -0.70
CA GLY A 123 -18.61 23.70 -0.05
C GLY A 123 -17.54 23.79 1.06
N THR A 124 -17.60 24.83 1.88
CA THR A 124 -16.69 25.02 3.02
C THR A 124 -17.31 24.37 4.27
N LYS A 125 -16.56 23.50 4.96
CA LYS A 125 -16.98 22.90 6.22
C LYS A 125 -16.11 23.46 7.34
N GLU A 126 -16.72 24.23 8.25
CA GLU A 126 -16.06 24.76 9.43
C GLU A 126 -16.15 23.74 10.58
N TYR A 127 -15.02 23.52 11.26
CA TYR A 127 -14.97 22.71 12.48
C TYR A 127 -14.57 23.62 13.62
N LEU A 128 -15.43 23.73 14.64
CA LEU A 128 -15.07 24.35 15.91
C LEU A 128 -14.17 23.37 16.66
N THR A 129 -12.98 23.81 17.04
CA THR A 129 -12.04 23.07 17.91
C THR A 129 -12.55 22.97 19.33
#